data_AF-A0A1V9ZGC3-F1
#
_entry.id   AF-A0A1V9ZGC3-F1
#
_cell.length_a   1.000
_cell.length_b   1.000
_cell.length_c   1.000
_cell.angle_alpha   90.00
_cell.angle_beta   90.00
_cell.angle_gamma   90.00
#
_symmetry.space_group_name_H-M   'P 1'
#
loop_
_entity.id
_entity.type
_entity.pdbx_description
1 polymer ?
#
loop_
_entity_poly.entity_id
_entity_poly.type
_entity_poly.pdbx_seq_one_letter_code
_entity_poly.pdbx_strand_id
1 'polypeptide(L)'
;MSDILNHIVAAHPPPTNQWEYFELGVKLTLARWTALRMALEGEWGGGDMKRKLEILLEEILHLFKYQKQVLFDDLAINIEDYIESEFGLVCEDGSVDEVSKVLCACAEEVKKGEFARVRELQEQFQNSTFAIDLKRAKFQQEQEFLQRAAQAAENGGEMEVDDTPMIDEDGFQTVRRSTRKKAQPKFYDPDVQFPGAQ
;
A
#
# COMPACT_ATOMS: atom_id res chain seq x y z
N MET A 1 -2.74 8.52 5.16
CA MET A 1 -1.42 8.56 4.51
C MET A 1 -0.49 9.30 5.44
N SER A 2 0.22 8.57 6.29
CA SER A 2 1.13 9.07 7.33
C SER A 2 1.95 10.29 6.87
N ASP A 3 1.54 11.48 7.33
CA ASP A 3 2.17 12.75 6.98
C ASP A 3 3.65 12.80 7.39
N ILE A 4 4.05 12.01 8.40
CA ILE A 4 5.40 11.99 8.97
C ILE A 4 6.44 11.52 7.95
N LEU A 5 6.26 10.34 7.34
CA LEU A 5 7.18 9.79 6.34
C LEU A 5 7.27 10.72 5.11
N ASN A 6 6.12 11.23 4.66
CA ASN A 6 6.08 12.12 3.52
C ASN A 6 6.81 13.44 3.79
N HIS A 7 6.64 13.98 4.99
CA HIS A 7 7.33 15.19 5.42
C HIS A 7 8.85 14.98 5.51
N ILE A 8 9.30 13.83 6.04
CA ILE A 8 10.74 13.51 6.14
C ILE A 8 11.38 13.37 4.76
N VAL A 9 10.69 12.74 3.80
CA VAL A 9 11.16 12.63 2.41
C VAL A 9 11.18 14.00 1.74
N ALA A 10 10.11 14.80 1.88
CA ALA A 10 10.00 16.12 1.26
C ALA A 10 10.99 17.15 1.84
N ALA A 11 11.38 17.00 3.12
CA ALA A 11 12.35 17.85 3.77
C ALA A 11 13.81 17.50 3.41
N HIS A 12 14.06 16.39 2.71
CA HIS A 12 15.41 16.02 2.29
C HIS A 12 15.94 17.03 1.26
N PRO A 13 17.11 17.64 1.48
CA PRO A 13 17.69 18.60 0.53
C PRO A 13 18.01 17.93 -0.81
N PRO A 14 18.11 18.70 -1.92
CA PRO A 14 18.50 18.11 -3.20
C PRO A 14 19.88 17.42 -3.07
N PRO A 15 19.99 16.12 -3.41
CA PRO A 15 21.21 15.36 -3.17
C PRO A 15 22.34 15.84 -4.09
N THR A 16 23.48 16.21 -3.49
CA THR A 16 24.67 16.69 -4.18
C THR A 16 25.78 15.63 -4.19
N ASN A 17 25.84 14.81 -3.14
CA ASN A 17 26.87 13.77 -2.96
C ASN A 17 26.27 12.37 -3.01
N GLN A 18 27.11 11.36 -3.30
CA GLN A 18 26.71 9.93 -3.26
C GLN A 18 26.00 9.58 -1.95
N TRP A 19 26.53 10.04 -0.81
CA TRP A 19 25.93 9.81 0.50
C TRP A 19 24.51 10.36 0.62
N GLU A 20 24.24 11.55 0.08
CA GLU A 20 22.91 12.16 0.14
C GLU A 20 21.92 11.44 -0.79
N TYR A 21 22.39 10.90 -1.92
CA TYR A 21 21.58 10.00 -2.74
C TYR A 21 21.22 8.71 -2.00
N PHE A 22 22.16 8.15 -1.24
CA PHE A 22 21.89 6.99 -0.41
C PHE A 22 20.88 7.31 0.70
N GLU A 23 21.08 8.41 1.44
CA GLU A 23 20.14 8.86 2.48
C GLU A 23 18.73 9.05 1.93
N LEU A 24 18.60 9.69 0.76
CA LEU A 24 17.32 9.82 0.07
C LEU A 24 16.73 8.45 -0.27
N GLY A 25 17.55 7.53 -0.79
CA GLY A 25 17.14 6.15 -1.09
C GLY A 25 16.61 5.39 0.14
N VAL A 26 17.26 5.54 1.29
CA VAL A 26 16.80 4.95 2.57
C VAL A 26 15.43 5.54 2.95
N LYS A 27 15.30 6.87 2.94
CA LYS A 27 14.03 7.55 3.27
C LYS A 27 12.89 7.08 2.37
N LEU A 28 13.14 6.98 1.06
CA LEU A 28 12.15 6.53 0.07
C LEU A 28 11.75 5.07 0.28
N THR A 29 12.72 4.20 0.61
CA THR A 29 12.46 2.77 0.85
C THR A 29 11.60 2.58 2.09
N LEU A 30 11.94 3.25 3.20
CA LEU A 30 11.13 3.23 4.43
C LEU A 30 9.74 3.83 4.20
N ALA A 31 9.64 4.91 3.42
CA ALA A 31 8.36 5.53 3.09
C ALA A 31 7.45 4.64 2.23
N ARG A 32 8.00 3.65 1.53
CA ARG A 32 7.22 2.67 0.75
C ARG A 32 6.83 1.45 1.58
N TRP A 33 7.53 1.17 2.66
CA TRP A 33 7.27 -0.01 3.48
C TRP A 33 5.92 0.08 4.18
N THR A 34 4.98 -0.76 3.76
CA THR A 34 3.58 -0.73 4.18
C THR A 34 3.40 -1.02 5.66
N ALA A 35 4.13 -1.99 6.21
CA ALA A 35 4.05 -2.35 7.63
C ALA A 35 4.42 -1.15 8.53
N LEU A 36 5.55 -0.48 8.22
CA LEU A 36 5.98 0.72 8.92
C LEU A 36 4.99 1.88 8.77
N ARG A 37 4.41 2.08 7.58
CA ARG A 37 3.36 3.10 7.38
C ARG A 37 2.13 2.82 8.24
N MET A 38 1.68 1.58 8.30
CA MET A 38 0.53 1.21 9.14
C MET A 38 0.82 1.41 10.62
N ALA A 39 2.02 1.05 11.07
CA ALA A 39 2.45 1.29 12.46
C ALA A 39 2.44 2.79 12.81
N LEU A 40 2.90 3.65 11.90
CA LEU A 40 2.90 5.10 12.10
C LEU A 40 1.49 5.71 12.06
N GLU A 41 0.61 5.25 11.16
CA GLU A 41 -0.79 5.71 11.10
C GLU A 41 -1.61 5.24 12.30
N GLY A 42 -1.32 4.05 12.81
CA GLY A 42 -1.97 3.47 13.98
C GLY A 42 -1.34 3.89 15.31
N GLU A 43 -0.26 4.68 15.29
CA GLU A 43 0.54 5.05 16.47
C GLU A 43 0.96 3.83 17.31
N TRP A 44 1.35 2.74 16.65
CA TRP A 44 1.82 1.50 17.30
C TRP A 44 3.14 1.73 18.02
N GLY A 45 3.18 1.39 19.31
CA GLY A 45 4.33 1.63 20.18
C GLY A 45 4.28 2.95 20.97
N GLY A 46 3.28 3.82 20.70
CA GLY A 46 3.12 5.14 21.34
C GLY A 46 4.34 6.07 21.28
N GLY A 47 4.23 7.23 21.94
CA GLY A 47 5.31 8.22 22.04
C GLY A 47 5.56 9.01 20.76
N ASP A 48 6.74 9.63 20.67
CA ASP A 48 7.13 10.46 19.52
C ASP A 48 7.54 9.59 18.31
N MET A 49 6.56 9.18 17.51
CA MET A 49 6.77 8.33 16.32
C MET A 49 7.73 8.92 15.30
N LYS A 50 7.69 10.24 15.13
CA LYS A 50 8.65 10.94 14.27
C LYS A 50 10.09 10.74 14.77
N ARG A 51 10.30 10.81 16.09
CA ARG A 51 11.63 10.67 16.67
C ARG A 51 12.14 9.23 16.56
N LYS A 52 11.29 8.24 16.79
CA LYS A 52 11.62 6.81 16.58
C LYS A 52 12.03 6.54 15.13
N LEU A 53 11.28 7.07 14.17
CA LEU A 53 11.61 6.93 12.75
C LEU A 53 12.94 7.61 12.37
N GLU A 54 13.22 8.80 12.92
CA GLU A 54 14.51 9.47 12.74
C GLU A 54 15.67 8.64 13.32
N ILE A 55 15.47 8.02 14.49
CA ILE A 55 16.47 7.12 15.10
C ILE A 55 16.68 5.89 14.21
N LEU A 56 15.62 5.24 13.72
CA LEU A 56 15.75 4.11 12.79
C LEU A 56 16.55 4.49 11.54
N LEU A 57 16.26 5.66 10.96
CA LEU A 57 17.00 6.18 9.80
C LEU A 57 18.48 6.36 10.16
N GLU A 58 18.76 7.01 11.29
CA GLU A 58 20.12 7.21 11.77
C GLU A 58 20.83 5.86 11.94
N GLU A 59 20.23 4.86 12.59
CA GLU A 59 20.86 3.55 12.80
C GLU A 59 21.22 2.84 11.48
N ILE A 60 20.30 2.81 10.52
CA ILE A 60 20.57 2.25 9.19
C ILE A 60 21.75 2.98 8.56
N LEU A 61 21.75 4.31 8.55
CA LEU A 61 22.85 5.10 7.99
C LEU A 61 24.17 4.86 8.73
N HIS A 62 24.15 4.74 10.06
CA HIS A 62 25.35 4.46 10.85
C HIS A 62 25.96 3.10 10.46
N LEU A 63 25.14 2.06 10.25
CA LEU A 63 25.64 0.76 9.78
C LEU A 63 26.43 0.89 8.47
N PHE A 64 25.86 1.55 7.46
CA PHE A 64 26.53 1.74 6.17
C PHE A 64 27.75 2.68 6.22
N LYS A 65 27.82 3.57 7.21
CA LYS A 65 28.94 4.49 7.40
C LYS A 65 30.17 3.82 7.98
N TYR A 66 29.99 2.90 8.94
CA TYR A 66 31.08 2.29 9.70
C TYR A 66 31.42 0.87 9.24
N GLN A 67 30.48 0.14 8.64
CA GLN A 67 30.72 -1.20 8.13
C GLN A 67 31.18 -1.15 6.66
N LYS A 68 32.29 -1.83 6.35
CA LYS A 68 32.80 -1.92 4.97
C LYS A 68 31.84 -2.68 4.05
N GLN A 69 31.22 -3.72 4.59
CA GLN A 69 30.25 -4.57 3.92
C GLN A 69 29.09 -4.82 4.87
N VAL A 70 27.90 -4.45 4.45
CA VAL A 70 26.64 -4.71 5.17
C VAL A 70 25.93 -5.81 4.40
N LEU A 71 25.74 -6.95 5.05
CA LEU A 71 24.94 -8.05 4.51
C LEU A 71 23.46 -7.76 4.79
N PHE A 72 22.59 -8.19 3.87
CA PHE A 72 21.17 -7.92 4.01
C PHE A 72 20.55 -8.68 5.20
N ASP A 73 21.05 -9.88 5.52
CA ASP A 73 20.60 -10.67 6.67
C ASP A 73 20.87 -9.93 7.99
N ASP A 74 22.09 -9.41 8.18
CA ASP A 74 22.46 -8.64 9.38
C ASP A 74 21.66 -7.33 9.49
N LEU A 75 21.42 -6.67 8.36
CA LEU A 75 20.60 -5.46 8.31
C LEU A 75 19.13 -5.76 8.65
N ALA A 76 18.59 -6.88 8.16
CA ALA A 76 17.23 -7.30 8.44
C ALA A 76 17.02 -7.55 9.93
N ILE A 77 17.93 -8.29 10.57
CA ILE A 77 17.88 -8.55 12.02
C ILE A 77 17.89 -7.22 12.79
N ASN A 78 18.78 -6.29 12.43
CA ASN A 78 18.86 -5.00 13.13
C ASN A 78 17.57 -4.16 12.99
N ILE A 79 16.99 -4.14 11.78
CA ILE A 79 15.73 -3.43 11.51
C ILE A 79 14.56 -4.10 12.25
N GLU A 80 14.50 -5.43 12.25
CA GLU A 80 13.47 -6.23 12.93
C GLU A 80 13.50 -5.99 14.44
N ASP A 81 14.68 -6.13 15.07
CA ASP A 81 14.89 -5.90 16.50
C ASP A 81 14.42 -4.49 16.92
N TYR A 82 14.78 -3.47 16.12
CA TYR A 82 14.38 -2.09 16.40
C TYR A 82 12.87 -1.91 16.31
N ILE A 83 12.25 -2.47 15.27
CA ILE A 83 10.83 -2.27 14.98
C ILE A 83 9.94 -3.04 15.95
N GLU A 84 10.37 -4.22 16.38
CA GLU A 84 9.70 -4.96 17.45
C GLU A 84 9.76 -4.18 18.77
N SER A 85 10.92 -3.64 19.14
CA SER A 85 11.10 -2.89 20.39
C SER A 85 10.36 -1.55 20.40
N GLU A 86 10.51 -0.74 19.34
CA GLU A 86 10.05 0.64 19.34
C GLU A 86 8.64 0.82 18.77
N PHE A 87 8.25 0.02 17.78
CA PHE A 87 6.94 0.09 17.14
C PHE A 87 6.01 -1.05 17.57
N GLY A 88 6.49 -2.05 18.31
CA GLY A 88 5.69 -3.22 18.68
C GLY A 88 5.22 -4.02 17.47
N LEU A 89 5.98 -3.98 16.38
CA LEU A 89 5.61 -4.55 15.09
C LEU A 89 6.43 -5.80 14.82
N VAL A 90 5.76 -6.94 14.64
CA VAL A 90 6.37 -8.21 14.23
C VAL A 90 5.99 -8.46 12.76
N CYS A 91 6.97 -8.56 11.88
CA CYS A 91 6.76 -8.69 10.43
C CYS A 91 7.13 -10.09 9.94
N GLU A 92 6.18 -11.03 9.95
CA GLU A 92 6.40 -12.41 9.48
C GLU A 92 6.20 -12.59 7.95
N ASP A 93 5.93 -11.51 7.23
CA ASP A 93 5.66 -11.51 5.79
C ASP A 93 6.91 -11.45 4.91
N GLY A 94 8.10 -11.41 5.52
CA GLY A 94 9.38 -11.28 4.83
C GLY A 94 9.64 -9.87 4.26
N SER A 95 8.80 -8.89 4.60
CA SER A 95 8.97 -7.52 4.11
C SER A 95 10.24 -6.85 4.64
N VAL A 96 10.70 -7.22 5.85
CA VAL A 96 11.96 -6.75 6.43
C VAL A 96 13.14 -7.18 5.54
N ASP A 97 13.19 -8.46 5.15
CA ASP A 97 14.22 -8.97 4.24
C ASP A 97 14.24 -8.26 2.90
N GLU A 98 13.06 -8.00 2.32
CA GLU A 98 12.93 -7.28 1.06
C GLU A 98 13.44 -5.85 1.18
N VAL A 99 13.07 -5.13 2.24
CA VAL A 99 13.55 -3.78 2.54
C VAL A 99 15.08 -3.79 2.67
N SER A 100 15.64 -4.71 3.46
CA SER A 100 17.09 -4.82 3.64
C SER A 100 17.84 -5.11 2.33
N LYS A 101 17.31 -5.99 1.48
CA LYS A 101 17.88 -6.26 0.14
C LYS A 101 17.88 -5.01 -0.74
N VAL A 102 16.78 -4.25 -0.73
CA VAL A 102 16.67 -2.99 -1.49
C VAL A 102 17.68 -1.97 -0.98
N LEU A 103 17.82 -1.83 0.34
CA LEU A 103 18.80 -0.92 0.96
C LEU A 103 20.24 -1.28 0.61
N CYS A 104 20.61 -2.56 0.73
CA CYS A 104 21.94 -3.05 0.36
C CYS A 104 22.24 -2.78 -1.13
N ALA A 105 21.31 -3.11 -2.03
CA ALA A 105 21.52 -2.91 -3.45
C ALA A 105 21.58 -1.41 -3.81
N CYS A 106 20.77 -0.56 -3.15
CA CYS A 106 20.85 0.89 -3.28
C CYS A 106 22.24 1.41 -2.86
N ALA A 107 22.78 0.92 -1.73
CA ALA A 107 24.12 1.28 -1.29
C ALA A 107 25.21 0.89 -2.30
N GLU A 108 25.11 -0.30 -2.90
CA GLU A 108 26.05 -0.77 -3.91
C GLU A 108 26.01 0.05 -5.21
N GLU A 109 24.82 0.38 -5.69
CA GLU A 109 24.62 1.20 -6.90
C GLU A 109 25.14 2.63 -6.68
N VAL A 110 24.81 3.23 -5.54
CA VAL A 110 25.27 4.58 -5.17
C VAL A 110 26.80 4.63 -5.04
N LYS A 111 27.43 3.58 -4.49
CA LYS A 111 28.89 3.44 -4.45
C LYS A 111 29.52 3.41 -5.85
N LYS A 112 28.83 2.82 -6.83
CA LYS A 112 29.27 2.78 -8.24
C LYS A 112 28.96 4.07 -9.01
N GLY A 113 28.22 5.02 -8.42
CA GLY A 113 27.78 6.24 -9.07
C GLY A 113 26.53 6.06 -9.94
N GLU A 114 25.82 4.94 -9.78
CA GLU A 114 24.55 4.68 -10.44
C GLU A 114 23.40 5.12 -9.54
N PHE A 115 22.63 6.11 -9.99
CA PHE A 115 21.52 6.70 -9.21
C PHE A 115 20.15 6.37 -9.80
N ALA A 116 20.08 5.44 -10.76
CA ALA A 116 18.86 5.13 -11.50
C ALA A 116 17.74 4.64 -10.57
N ARG A 117 18.05 3.73 -9.64
CA ARG A 117 17.07 3.21 -8.68
C ARG A 117 16.58 4.27 -7.70
N VAL A 118 17.46 5.12 -7.17
CA VAL A 118 17.05 6.22 -6.27
C VAL A 118 16.10 7.18 -6.98
N ARG A 119 16.37 7.49 -8.25
CA ARG A 119 15.45 8.31 -9.07
C ARG A 119 14.12 7.63 -9.31
N GLU A 120 14.14 6.33 -9.66
CA GLU A 120 12.91 5.56 -9.85
C GLU A 120 12.08 5.53 -8.55
N LEU A 121 12.70 5.29 -7.39
CA LEU A 121 12.05 5.34 -6.09
C LEU A 121 11.45 6.73 -5.82
N GLN A 122 12.15 7.80 -6.22
CA GLN A 122 11.69 9.17 -6.07
C GLN A 122 10.49 9.49 -6.96
N GLU A 123 10.48 8.99 -8.21
CA GLU A 123 9.36 9.12 -9.13
C GLU A 123 8.15 8.31 -8.65
N GLN A 124 8.37 7.08 -8.21
CA GLN A 124 7.33 6.23 -7.62
C GLN A 124 6.74 6.86 -6.37
N PHE A 125 7.57 7.46 -5.51
CA PHE A 125 7.10 8.16 -4.32
C PHE A 125 6.26 9.39 -4.65
N GLN A 126 6.69 10.22 -5.61
CA GLN A 126 5.88 11.36 -6.08
C GLN A 126 4.54 10.87 -6.65
N ASN A 127 4.57 9.87 -7.53
CA ASN A 127 3.36 9.30 -8.10
C ASN A 127 2.45 8.72 -7.02
N SER A 128 2.99 7.95 -6.06
CA SER A 128 2.20 7.35 -4.97
C SER A 128 1.64 8.38 -3.99
N THR A 129 2.33 9.51 -3.77
CA THR A 129 1.87 10.57 -2.87
C THR A 129 0.73 11.38 -3.50
N PHE A 130 0.76 11.57 -4.83
CA PHE A 130 -0.28 12.29 -5.56
C PHE A 130 -1.39 11.38 -6.15
N ALA A 131 -1.20 10.05 -6.23
CA ALA A 131 -2.10 9.13 -6.93
C ALA A 131 -2.99 8.25 -6.03
N ILE A 132 -3.30 8.67 -4.79
CA ILE A 132 -4.51 8.16 -4.11
C ILE A 132 -5.62 9.22 -4.17
N ASP A 133 -5.82 9.78 -5.35
CA ASP A 133 -7.13 10.31 -5.74
C ASP A 133 -7.91 9.15 -6.37
N LEU A 134 -8.39 8.22 -5.54
CA LEU A 134 -9.23 7.08 -5.94
C LEU A 134 -10.44 7.52 -6.78
N LYS A 135 -10.84 8.79 -6.68
CA LYS A 135 -11.84 9.45 -7.52
C LYS A 135 -11.44 9.50 -8.99
N ARG A 136 -10.17 9.77 -9.32
CA ARG A 136 -9.73 9.92 -10.72
C ARG A 136 -9.66 8.59 -11.46
N ALA A 137 -9.22 7.52 -10.78
CA ALA A 137 -9.20 6.17 -11.34
C ALA A 137 -10.62 5.61 -11.58
N LYS A 138 -11.55 5.85 -10.64
CA LYS A 138 -12.97 5.49 -10.82
C LYS A 138 -13.64 6.30 -11.93
N PHE A 139 -13.34 7.60 -12.04
CA PHE A 139 -13.93 8.46 -13.06
C PHE A 139 -13.50 8.07 -14.48
N GLN A 140 -12.25 7.63 -14.66
CA GLN A 140 -11.76 7.14 -15.95
C GLN A 140 -12.40 5.80 -16.36
N GLN A 141 -12.48 4.83 -15.44
CA GLN A 141 -13.15 3.55 -15.72
C GLN A 141 -14.65 3.74 -16.01
N GLU A 142 -15.32 4.64 -15.29
CA GLU A 142 -16.76 4.87 -15.48
C GLU A 142 -17.05 5.65 -16.77
N GLN A 143 -16.22 6.64 -17.13
CA GLN A 143 -16.33 7.30 -18.44
C GLN A 143 -16.06 6.35 -19.60
N GLU A 144 -15.06 5.47 -19.50
CA GLU A 144 -14.74 4.51 -20.55
C GLU A 144 -15.87 3.47 -20.71
N PHE A 145 -16.48 3.01 -19.61
CA PHE A 145 -17.64 2.13 -19.65
C PHE A 145 -18.88 2.80 -20.26
N LEU A 146 -19.17 4.05 -19.88
CA LEU A 146 -20.29 4.82 -20.44
C LEU A 146 -20.08 5.10 -21.93
N GLN A 147 -18.86 5.42 -22.36
CA GLN A 147 -18.55 5.69 -23.75
C GLN A 147 -18.65 4.42 -24.62
N ARG A 148 -18.24 3.26 -24.08
CA ARG A 148 -18.38 1.96 -24.75
C ARG A 148 -19.84 1.49 -24.82
N ALA A 149 -20.62 1.73 -23.77
CA ALA A 149 -22.05 1.43 -23.75
C ALA A 149 -22.84 2.35 -24.71
N ALA A 150 -22.45 3.64 -24.81
CA ALA A 150 -23.03 4.56 -25.77
C ALA A 150 -22.74 4.14 -27.21
N GLN A 151 -21.50 3.74 -27.54
CA GLN A 151 -21.14 3.22 -28.87
C GLN A 151 -21.84 1.90 -29.23
N ALA A 152 -22.16 1.06 -28.25
CA ALA A 152 -22.89 -0.19 -28.47
C ALA A 152 -24.40 0.02 -28.71
N ALA A 153 -24.97 1.14 -28.25
CA ALA A 153 -26.39 1.46 -28.46
C ALA A 153 -26.69 2.03 -29.86
N GLU A 154 -25.67 2.38 -30.65
CA GLU A 154 -25.81 2.98 -31.99
C GLU A 154 -25.94 1.92 -33.10
N ASN A 155 -25.55 0.66 -32.82
CA ASN A 155 -25.75 -0.49 -33.70
C ASN A 155 -26.86 -1.37 -33.12
N GLY A 156 -28.10 -1.02 -33.43
CA GLY A 156 -29.30 -1.73 -33.03
C GLY A 156 -29.26 -3.22 -33.39
N GLY A 157 -29.29 -4.05 -32.35
CA GLY A 157 -29.69 -5.45 -32.42
C GLY A 157 -30.74 -5.68 -31.33
N GLU A 158 -32.00 -5.73 -31.73
CA GLU A 158 -33.11 -6.14 -30.87
C GLU A 158 -32.83 -7.58 -30.39
N MET A 159 -32.47 -7.75 -29.12
CA MET A 159 -32.33 -9.07 -28.51
C MET A 159 -33.65 -9.41 -27.83
N GLU A 160 -34.53 -10.10 -28.57
CA GLU A 160 -35.67 -10.78 -27.95
C GLU A 160 -35.13 -11.82 -26.95
N VAL A 161 -35.37 -11.57 -25.67
CA VAL A 161 -35.17 -12.56 -24.63
C VAL A 161 -36.38 -13.50 -24.65
N ASP A 162 -36.24 -14.63 -25.34
CA ASP A 162 -37.20 -15.72 -25.23
C ASP A 162 -37.14 -16.31 -23.81
N ASP A 163 -38.18 -16.06 -23.01
CA ASP A 163 -38.35 -16.53 -21.63
C ASP A 163 -38.80 -18.01 -21.60
N THR A 164 -38.30 -18.85 -22.50
CA THR A 164 -38.51 -20.30 -22.44
C THR A 164 -37.48 -20.95 -21.51
N PRO A 165 -37.90 -21.70 -20.48
CA PRO A 165 -36.97 -22.40 -19.61
C PRO A 165 -36.26 -23.52 -20.40
N MET A 166 -34.96 -23.36 -20.63
CA MET A 166 -34.12 -24.44 -21.18
C MET A 166 -34.06 -25.60 -20.17
N ILE A 167 -34.55 -26.76 -20.61
CA ILE A 167 -34.50 -28.02 -19.87
C ILE A 167 -33.36 -28.83 -20.50
N ASP A 168 -32.36 -29.20 -19.71
CA ASP A 168 -31.21 -29.99 -20.20
C ASP A 168 -31.65 -31.44 -20.51
N GLU A 169 -30.82 -32.19 -21.24
CA GLU A 169 -31.11 -33.60 -21.63
C GLU A 169 -31.30 -34.55 -20.42
N ASP A 170 -30.88 -34.14 -19.22
CA ASP A 170 -31.11 -34.84 -17.95
C ASP A 170 -32.39 -34.38 -17.21
N GLY A 171 -33.21 -33.51 -17.80
CA GLY A 171 -34.48 -33.05 -17.21
C GLY A 171 -34.34 -32.07 -16.04
N PHE A 172 -33.13 -31.53 -15.82
CA PHE A 172 -32.88 -30.52 -14.79
C PHE A 172 -32.99 -29.10 -15.37
N GLN A 173 -33.70 -28.24 -14.65
CA GLN A 173 -33.90 -26.84 -15.02
C GLN A 173 -32.82 -25.96 -14.36
N THR A 174 -32.09 -25.18 -15.17
CA THR A 174 -31.03 -24.29 -14.67
C THR A 174 -31.64 -23.15 -13.81
N VAL A 175 -31.32 -23.13 -12.51
CA VAL A 175 -31.77 -22.08 -11.58
C VAL A 175 -30.95 -20.82 -11.79
N ARG A 176 -31.51 -19.83 -12.51
CA ARG A 176 -30.97 -18.47 -12.52
C ARG A 176 -31.29 -17.77 -11.20
N ARG A 177 -30.27 -17.23 -10.53
CA ARG A 177 -30.44 -16.45 -9.30
C ARG A 177 -31.35 -15.24 -9.55
N SER A 178 -32.52 -15.24 -8.92
CA SER A 178 -33.42 -14.08 -8.94
C SER A 178 -32.76 -12.89 -8.24
N THR A 179 -32.83 -11.70 -8.84
CA THR A 179 -32.38 -10.45 -8.22
C THR A 179 -33.27 -10.13 -7.03
N ARG A 180 -32.84 -10.52 -5.84
CA ARG A 180 -33.48 -10.12 -4.57
C ARG A 180 -33.47 -8.59 -4.49
N LYS A 181 -34.64 -7.95 -4.46
CA LYS A 181 -34.77 -6.53 -4.09
C LYS A 181 -34.03 -6.32 -2.77
N LYS A 182 -33.02 -5.45 -2.77
CA LYS A 182 -32.31 -5.03 -1.55
C LYS A 182 -33.34 -4.40 -0.61
N ALA A 183 -33.73 -5.13 0.43
CA ALA A 183 -34.47 -4.54 1.54
C ALA A 183 -33.52 -3.58 2.26
N GLN A 184 -34.00 -2.37 2.57
CA GLN A 184 -33.28 -1.41 3.39
C GLN A 184 -32.87 -2.07 4.73
N PRO A 185 -31.64 -1.88 5.21
CA PRO A 185 -31.21 -2.42 6.50
C PRO A 185 -32.14 -1.88 7.60
N LYS A 186 -32.66 -2.77 8.46
CA LYS A 186 -33.52 -2.37 9.58
C LYS A 186 -32.69 -1.50 10.52
N PHE A 187 -33.12 -0.25 10.69
CA PHE A 187 -32.48 0.73 11.55
C PHE A 187 -32.53 0.25 13.02
N TYR A 188 -31.51 0.61 13.80
CA TYR A 188 -31.41 0.31 15.23
C TYR A 188 -32.68 0.78 15.96
N ASP A 189 -33.34 -0.14 16.64
CA ASP A 189 -34.53 0.11 17.44
C ASP A 189 -34.09 0.21 18.91
N PRO A 190 -34.08 1.42 19.50
CA PRO A 190 -33.55 1.65 20.85
C PRO A 190 -34.39 0.98 21.96
N ASP A 191 -35.60 0.50 21.64
CA ASP A 191 -36.51 -0.13 22.59
C ASP A 191 -36.47 -1.68 22.54
N VAL A 192 -35.54 -2.27 21.77
CA VAL A 192 -35.34 -3.73 21.74
C VAL A 192 -34.79 -4.21 23.08
N GLN A 193 -35.64 -4.84 23.87
CA GLN A 193 -35.25 -5.59 25.06
C GLN A 193 -35.09 -7.08 24.76
N PHE A 194 -34.07 -7.69 25.38
CA PHE A 194 -33.78 -9.11 25.23
C PHE A 194 -34.94 -9.94 25.81
N PRO A 195 -35.44 -10.98 25.11
CA PRO A 195 -36.48 -11.84 25.66
C PRO A 195 -36.02 -12.43 27.00
N GLY A 196 -36.70 -12.08 28.09
CA GLY A 196 -36.36 -12.54 29.44
C GLY A 196 -35.58 -11.55 30.32
N ALA A 197 -35.38 -10.30 29.89
CA ALA A 197 -34.92 -9.24 30.79
C ALA A 197 -36.06 -8.83 31.75
N GLN A 198 -36.02 -9.32 32.99
CA GLN A 198 -36.73 -8.75 34.14
C GLN A 198 -35.72 -8.07 35.06
#